data_AF-A0A521S5E9-F1
#
_entry.id   AF-A0A521S5E9-F1
#
_cell.length_a   1.000
_cell.length_b   1.000
_cell.length_c   1.000
_cell.angle_alpha   90.00
_cell.angle_beta   90.00
_cell.angle_gamma   90.00
#
_symmetry.space_group_name_H-M   'P 1'
#
loop_
_entity.id
_entity.type
_entity.pdbx_description
1 polymer ?
#
loop_
_entity_poly.entity_id
_entity_poly.type
_entity_poly.pdbx_seq_one_letter_code
_entity_poly.pdbx_strand_id
1 'polypeptide(L)'
;MRRLIRKFALIILIIPFVLLAGLVHFSHQSPLSSVNAETERPPLPGDLPANFNHDATSFPLLGAHKNLKCAQCHLGGKYKSLPTACENCHNGQIAYGKPKNHVMTSQSCNTCHQLSGWIPATFRHDPSTTTGQCTTCHNGQTAEGKPQNHIATTQQCDTCHKTSGWVPATFRHDLAAVTGQCSTCHNGQKATGKPPNHLATTQQCDTCHKITGWIPASFRHDPAIVAGQCSTCHNGQKATGKPQNHIATTQQCDSCHKTTGWVPATYTHDASAVGQCSTCHNGQRATGKPQNHLMTTAQCDTCHKTTGWIPATFRHDLATVTGQCATCHNGQRATGKPQSHIATTLQCDTCHKITGWIPATYPSHDNPRLIGAHAPLECKVCHTQSFSTAFYRDGTQYGSCANCHARDYKYPGPPEHRNAGATLADSLRANATCSNCHKHAGYQEF
;
A
#
# COMPACT_ATOMS: atom_id res chain seq x y z
N MET A 1 -2.39 -36.13 4.88
CA MET A 1 -2.19 -37.57 5.19
C MET A 1 -2.83 -37.88 6.55
N ARG A 2 -3.76 -38.86 6.56
CA ARG A 2 -4.28 -39.70 7.69
C ARG A 2 -4.78 -38.98 8.97
N ARG A 3 -6.09 -38.77 9.11
CA ARG A 3 -7.15 -39.64 9.71
C ARG A 3 -7.04 -39.82 11.23
N LEU A 4 -7.95 -39.18 11.97
CA LEU A 4 -8.55 -39.69 13.22
C LEU A 4 -9.91 -39.01 13.42
N ILE A 5 -10.97 -39.70 13.01
CA ILE A 5 -12.37 -39.34 13.20
C ILE A 5 -12.84 -40.06 14.47
N ARG A 6 -13.17 -39.32 15.54
CA ARG A 6 -13.90 -39.86 16.69
C ARG A 6 -15.39 -39.60 16.48
N LYS A 7 -16.11 -40.71 16.30
CA LYS A 7 -17.57 -40.79 16.18
C LYS A 7 -18.20 -40.48 17.56
N PHE A 8 -19.02 -39.44 17.65
CA PHE A 8 -20.03 -39.32 18.70
C PHE A 8 -21.37 -39.74 18.09
N ALA A 9 -21.83 -40.93 18.47
CA ALA A 9 -23.16 -41.41 18.14
C ALA A 9 -24.15 -40.79 19.14
N LEU A 10 -24.99 -39.88 18.66
CA LEU A 10 -26.14 -39.37 19.41
C LEU A 10 -27.26 -40.40 19.29
N ILE A 11 -27.60 -41.06 20.40
CA ILE A 11 -28.73 -41.98 20.50
C ILE A 11 -30.01 -41.14 20.43
N ILE A 12 -30.63 -41.11 19.24
CA ILE A 12 -31.98 -40.59 19.06
C ILE A 12 -32.92 -41.74 19.41
N LEU A 13 -33.55 -41.65 20.58
CA LEU A 13 -34.67 -42.49 20.99
C LEU A 13 -35.86 -42.18 20.07
N ILE A 14 -36.06 -43.04 19.07
CA ILE A 14 -37.29 -43.08 18.26
C ILE A 14 -38.34 -43.78 19.13
N ILE A 15 -39.19 -42.99 19.80
CA ILE A 15 -40.43 -43.49 20.38
C ILE A 15 -41.50 -43.43 19.27
N PRO A 16 -42.12 -44.57 18.89
CA PRO A 16 -43.26 -44.54 17.98
C PRO A 16 -44.46 -44.01 18.77
N PHE A 17 -44.87 -42.77 18.47
CA PHE A 17 -46.14 -42.24 18.98
C PHE A 17 -47.27 -42.98 18.25
N VAL A 18 -47.77 -44.02 18.90
CA VAL A 18 -48.99 -44.72 18.52
C VAL A 18 -50.11 -43.69 18.48
N LEU A 19 -50.75 -43.56 17.31
CA LEU A 19 -52.03 -42.89 17.16
C LEU A 19 -53.05 -43.54 18.11
N LEU A 20 -53.28 -42.94 19.27
CA LEU A 20 -54.58 -43.02 19.92
C LEU A 20 -55.44 -41.88 19.35
N ALA A 21 -56.07 -42.14 18.22
CA ALA A 21 -57.32 -41.45 17.87
C ALA A 21 -58.39 -41.93 18.85
N GLY A 22 -58.37 -41.37 20.07
CA GLY A 22 -59.50 -41.46 20.98
C GLY A 22 -60.67 -40.73 20.36
N LEU A 23 -61.59 -41.47 19.77
CA LEU A 23 -62.95 -41.04 19.48
C LEU A 23 -63.61 -40.66 20.81
N VAL A 24 -63.45 -39.41 21.22
CA VAL A 24 -64.33 -38.79 22.21
C VAL A 24 -65.65 -38.51 21.52
N HIS A 25 -66.54 -39.50 21.57
CA HIS A 25 -67.95 -39.33 21.25
C HIS A 25 -68.57 -38.47 22.37
N PHE A 26 -68.47 -37.15 22.24
CA PHE A 26 -69.27 -36.24 23.07
C PHE A 26 -70.68 -36.16 22.50
N SER A 27 -71.49 -37.15 22.86
CA SER A 27 -72.94 -37.01 22.84
C SER A 27 -73.34 -36.09 23.99
N HIS A 28 -73.76 -34.86 23.70
CA HIS A 28 -74.48 -34.02 24.66
C HIS A 28 -75.70 -33.40 23.99
N GLN A 29 -76.86 -33.75 24.53
CA GLN A 29 -78.14 -33.11 24.25
C GLN A 29 -78.07 -31.62 24.56
N SER A 30 -78.54 -30.80 23.62
CA SER A 30 -78.90 -29.40 23.86
C SER A 30 -80.25 -29.36 24.61
N PRO A 31 -80.43 -28.49 25.62
CA PRO A 31 -81.73 -28.30 26.25
C PRO A 31 -82.54 -27.33 25.39
N LEU A 32 -83.48 -27.85 24.61
CA LEU A 32 -84.56 -27.02 24.06
C LEU A 32 -85.80 -27.26 24.90
N SER A 33 -86.06 -26.33 25.81
CA SER A 33 -87.30 -26.21 26.57
C SER A 33 -88.48 -26.05 25.61
N SER A 34 -89.53 -26.83 25.84
CA SER A 34 -90.77 -26.84 25.09
C SER A 34 -91.52 -25.50 25.20
N VAL A 35 -91.66 -24.80 24.07
CA VAL A 35 -92.67 -23.75 23.88
C VAL A 35 -93.76 -24.31 22.96
N ASN A 36 -94.97 -24.44 23.49
CA ASN A 36 -96.16 -24.79 22.73
C ASN A 36 -96.64 -23.56 21.96
N ALA A 37 -96.63 -23.62 20.64
CA ALA A 37 -97.31 -22.68 19.77
C ALA A 37 -98.00 -23.48 18.65
N GLU A 38 -99.31 -23.72 18.81
CA GLU A 38 -100.18 -24.15 17.72
C GLU A 38 -100.48 -22.93 16.85
N THR A 39 -99.84 -22.86 15.69
CA THR A 39 -100.38 -22.44 14.38
C THR A 39 -99.21 -22.40 13.39
N GLU A 40 -99.41 -23.03 12.23
CA GLU A 40 -98.43 -23.30 11.16
C GLU A 40 -97.35 -24.36 11.49
N ARG A 41 -97.65 -25.60 11.10
CA ARG A 41 -96.74 -26.75 11.17
C ARG A 41 -95.54 -26.51 10.22
N PRO A 42 -94.28 -26.55 10.70
CA PRO A 42 -93.12 -26.57 9.82
C PRO A 42 -93.07 -27.90 9.04
N PRO A 43 -92.58 -27.92 7.78
CA PRO A 43 -92.56 -29.14 6.98
C PRO A 43 -91.70 -30.22 7.66
N LEU A 44 -92.26 -31.44 7.72
CA LEU A 44 -91.56 -32.63 8.20
C LEU A 44 -90.47 -33.05 7.17
N PRO A 45 -89.47 -33.86 7.56
CA PRO A 45 -88.59 -34.53 6.61
C PRO A 45 -89.43 -35.45 5.71
N GLY A 46 -89.84 -34.92 4.56
CA GLY A 46 -90.82 -35.51 3.66
C GLY A 46 -91.45 -34.49 2.67
N ASP A 47 -91.46 -33.19 3.02
CA ASP A 47 -92.02 -32.12 2.17
C ASP A 47 -90.97 -31.33 1.37
N LEU A 48 -89.68 -31.66 1.53
CA LEU A 48 -88.65 -31.22 0.60
C LEU A 48 -88.72 -32.14 -0.62
N PRO A 49 -88.63 -31.62 -1.88
CA PRO A 49 -88.52 -32.49 -3.04
C PRO A 49 -87.40 -33.50 -2.76
N ALA A 50 -87.60 -34.77 -3.13
CA ALA A 50 -86.61 -35.84 -2.90
C ALA A 50 -85.20 -35.49 -3.44
N ASN A 51 -85.11 -34.45 -4.28
CA ASN A 51 -83.90 -33.89 -4.87
C ASN A 51 -83.68 -32.40 -4.55
N PHE A 52 -84.04 -31.89 -3.36
CA PHE A 52 -83.70 -30.52 -2.99
C PHE A 52 -82.19 -30.29 -3.08
N ASN A 53 -81.78 -29.38 -3.97
CA ASN A 53 -80.37 -29.12 -4.25
C ASN A 53 -79.89 -27.87 -3.53
N HIS A 54 -79.08 -28.05 -2.49
CA HIS A 54 -78.50 -26.94 -1.73
C HIS A 54 -77.50 -26.11 -2.56
N ASP A 55 -76.89 -26.69 -3.60
CA ASP A 55 -75.96 -26.01 -4.50
C ASP A 55 -76.67 -24.99 -5.41
N ALA A 56 -78.00 -25.07 -5.53
CA ALA A 56 -78.83 -24.10 -6.25
C ALA A 56 -79.31 -22.93 -5.36
N THR A 57 -78.90 -22.90 -4.09
CA THR A 57 -79.26 -21.84 -3.13
C THR A 57 -78.13 -20.82 -2.97
N SER A 58 -78.41 -19.72 -2.27
CA SER A 58 -77.39 -18.74 -1.88
C SER A 58 -76.37 -19.25 -0.84
N PHE A 59 -76.52 -20.49 -0.36
CA PHE A 59 -75.59 -21.12 0.56
C PHE A 59 -75.30 -22.58 0.13
N PRO A 60 -74.46 -22.81 -0.90
CA PRO A 60 -74.02 -24.16 -1.25
C PRO A 60 -73.32 -24.84 -0.07
N LEU A 61 -73.66 -26.11 0.21
CA LEU A 61 -73.01 -26.85 1.30
C LEU A 61 -71.63 -27.31 0.83
N LEU A 62 -70.59 -26.65 1.32
CA LEU A 62 -69.20 -26.93 0.96
C LEU A 62 -68.38 -27.33 2.19
N GLY A 63 -67.33 -28.12 1.96
CA GLY A 63 -66.43 -28.60 3.02
C GLY A 63 -67.18 -29.38 4.11
N ALA A 64 -66.93 -29.02 5.37
CA ALA A 64 -67.51 -29.69 6.53
C ALA A 64 -69.05 -29.58 6.60
N HIS A 65 -69.64 -28.56 5.99
CA HIS A 65 -71.09 -28.34 5.99
C HIS A 65 -71.87 -29.38 5.17
N LYS A 66 -71.21 -30.11 4.26
CA LYS A 66 -71.83 -31.19 3.45
C LYS A 66 -72.42 -32.32 4.28
N ASN A 67 -71.93 -32.51 5.51
CA ASN A 67 -72.30 -33.62 6.37
C ASN A 67 -73.38 -33.24 7.41
N LEU A 68 -73.92 -32.02 7.34
CA LEU A 68 -74.93 -31.54 8.29
C LEU A 68 -76.32 -32.03 7.91
N LYS A 69 -77.12 -32.36 8.93
CA LYS A 69 -78.55 -32.66 8.78
C LYS A 69 -79.35 -31.36 8.70
N CYS A 70 -80.48 -31.39 7.98
CA CYS A 70 -81.33 -30.20 7.75
C CYS A 70 -81.68 -29.45 9.04
N ALA A 71 -82.05 -30.18 10.10
CA ALA A 71 -82.45 -29.63 11.38
C ALA A 71 -81.32 -28.92 12.15
N GLN A 72 -80.04 -29.13 11.78
CA GLN A 72 -78.91 -28.45 12.42
C GLN A 72 -78.78 -26.99 11.97
N CYS A 73 -79.36 -26.63 10.82
CA CYS A 73 -79.38 -25.26 10.32
C CYS A 73 -80.80 -24.66 10.35
N HIS A 74 -81.81 -25.47 9.99
CA HIS A 74 -83.22 -25.06 9.92
C HIS A 74 -83.93 -25.22 11.27
N LEU A 75 -83.45 -24.47 12.26
CA LEU A 75 -84.01 -24.46 13.62
C LEU A 75 -85.49 -24.06 13.60
N GLY A 76 -86.32 -24.81 14.33
CA GLY A 76 -87.79 -24.60 14.33
C GLY A 76 -88.46 -24.83 12.98
N GLY A 77 -87.79 -25.51 12.03
CA GLY A 77 -88.31 -25.82 10.70
C GLY A 77 -88.44 -24.61 9.77
N LYS A 78 -87.65 -23.56 9.99
CA LYS A 78 -87.54 -22.43 9.07
C LYS A 78 -86.60 -22.78 7.92
N TYR A 79 -87.13 -22.93 6.70
CA TYR A 79 -86.36 -23.36 5.52
C TYR A 79 -86.03 -22.25 4.50
N LYS A 80 -86.51 -21.02 4.72
CA LYS A 80 -86.29 -19.88 3.81
C LYS A 80 -85.61 -18.72 4.54
N SER A 81 -84.81 -17.95 3.79
CA SER A 81 -84.21 -16.69 4.24
C SER A 81 -83.30 -16.79 5.48
N LEU A 82 -82.51 -17.86 5.57
CA LEU A 82 -81.48 -17.97 6.61
C LEU A 82 -80.28 -17.09 6.29
N PRO A 83 -79.58 -16.56 7.31
CA PRO A 83 -78.35 -15.81 7.10
C PRO A 83 -77.24 -16.71 6.53
N THR A 84 -76.40 -16.12 5.68
CA THR A 84 -75.30 -16.85 5.00
C THR A 84 -73.90 -16.47 5.52
N ALA A 85 -73.79 -15.40 6.31
CA ALA A 85 -72.51 -14.98 6.89
C ALA A 85 -72.10 -15.89 8.07
N CYS A 86 -70.82 -16.22 8.14
CA CYS A 86 -70.29 -17.23 9.07
C CYS A 86 -70.66 -16.95 10.53
N GLU A 87 -70.53 -15.69 10.97
CA GLU A 87 -70.75 -15.25 12.35
C GLU A 87 -72.20 -15.39 12.82
N ASN A 88 -73.17 -15.41 11.89
CA ASN A 88 -74.58 -15.55 12.26
C ASN A 88 -74.91 -16.96 12.74
N CYS A 89 -74.14 -17.96 12.30
CA CYS A 89 -74.24 -19.34 12.79
C CYS A 89 -73.13 -19.67 13.80
N HIS A 90 -71.91 -19.20 13.55
CA HIS A 90 -70.75 -19.38 14.43
C HIS A 90 -70.67 -18.29 15.50
N ASN A 91 -71.72 -18.19 16.31
CA ASN A 91 -71.88 -17.20 17.38
C ASN A 91 -71.72 -17.80 18.80
N GLY A 92 -71.46 -19.12 18.90
CA GLY A 92 -71.38 -19.84 20.17
C GLY A 92 -72.72 -20.36 20.68
N GLN A 93 -73.84 -20.03 20.03
CA GLN A 93 -75.18 -20.52 20.36
C GLN A 93 -75.68 -21.56 19.35
N ILE A 94 -75.58 -21.27 18.05
CA ILE A 94 -76.02 -22.18 16.98
C ILE A 94 -74.90 -23.16 16.62
N ALA A 95 -73.69 -22.65 16.43
CA ALA A 95 -72.46 -23.41 16.25
C ALA A 95 -71.32 -22.76 17.03
N TYR A 96 -70.19 -23.46 17.15
CA TYR A 96 -68.99 -22.93 17.80
C TYR A 96 -68.59 -21.58 17.21
N GLY A 97 -68.53 -20.56 18.07
CA GLY A 97 -68.04 -19.24 17.72
C GLY A 97 -66.56 -19.05 18.04
N LYS A 98 -66.09 -17.81 17.96
CA LYS A 98 -64.70 -17.45 18.28
C LYS A 98 -64.38 -17.81 19.74
N PRO A 99 -63.38 -18.65 20.03
CA PRO A 99 -62.98 -18.94 21.40
C PRO A 99 -62.33 -17.72 22.06
N LYS A 100 -62.23 -17.71 23.40
CA LYS A 100 -61.68 -16.57 24.18
C LYS A 100 -60.26 -16.16 23.76
N ASN A 101 -59.46 -17.10 23.25
CA ASN A 101 -58.10 -16.91 22.78
C ASN A 101 -58.00 -16.70 21.25
N HIS A 102 -59.12 -16.42 20.57
CA HIS A 102 -59.11 -16.08 19.15
C HIS A 102 -58.38 -14.75 18.91
N VAL A 103 -57.65 -14.64 17.81
CA VAL A 103 -56.98 -13.39 17.41
C VAL A 103 -58.01 -12.27 17.20
N MET A 104 -57.75 -11.08 17.74
CA MET A 104 -58.64 -9.93 17.55
C MET A 104 -58.56 -9.47 16.09
N THR A 105 -59.63 -9.69 15.32
CA THR A 105 -59.70 -9.33 13.90
C THR A 105 -61.13 -8.99 13.48
N SER A 106 -61.24 -7.97 12.62
CA SER A 106 -62.46 -7.60 11.90
C SER A 106 -62.53 -8.21 10.50
N GLN A 107 -61.53 -8.99 10.10
CA GLN A 107 -61.50 -9.67 8.80
C GLN A 107 -62.55 -10.77 8.73
N SER A 108 -63.02 -11.06 7.50
CA SER A 108 -63.92 -12.18 7.23
C SER A 108 -63.30 -13.52 7.68
N CYS A 109 -64.13 -14.43 8.20
CA CYS A 109 -63.67 -15.71 8.75
C CYS A 109 -62.85 -16.53 7.75
N ASN A 110 -63.22 -16.49 6.47
CA ASN A 110 -62.57 -17.21 5.38
C ASN A 110 -61.15 -16.69 5.04
N THR A 111 -60.73 -15.54 5.59
CA THR A 111 -59.36 -15.05 5.49
C THR A 111 -58.38 -15.98 6.21
N CYS A 112 -58.82 -16.60 7.32
CA CYS A 112 -57.98 -17.48 8.14
C CYS A 112 -58.44 -18.93 8.13
N HIS A 113 -59.74 -19.18 8.01
CA HIS A 113 -60.35 -20.50 8.14
C HIS A 113 -60.85 -21.01 6.80
N GLN A 114 -60.78 -22.33 6.62
CA GLN A 114 -61.27 -22.97 5.41
C GLN A 114 -62.63 -23.62 5.65
N LEU A 115 -63.42 -23.80 4.60
CA LEU A 115 -64.72 -24.49 4.70
C LEU A 115 -64.57 -25.96 5.12
N SER A 116 -63.39 -26.55 4.94
CA SER A 116 -63.03 -27.90 5.41
C SER A 116 -62.82 -27.98 6.93
N GLY A 117 -62.57 -26.86 7.61
CA GLY A 117 -62.39 -26.83 9.06
C GLY A 117 -61.79 -25.51 9.58
N TRP A 118 -62.06 -25.23 10.87
CA TRP A 118 -61.54 -24.06 11.57
C TRP A 118 -60.04 -24.19 11.92
N ILE A 119 -59.50 -25.40 12.02
CA ILE A 119 -58.11 -25.67 12.39
C ILE A 119 -57.49 -26.64 11.35
N PRO A 120 -56.28 -26.37 10.83
CA PRO A 120 -55.44 -25.21 11.10
C PRO A 120 -55.98 -23.93 10.45
N ALA A 121 -55.95 -22.82 11.18
CA ALA A 121 -56.15 -21.50 10.60
C ALA A 121 -54.82 -21.01 10.03
N THR A 122 -54.82 -20.45 8.83
CA THR A 122 -53.61 -19.90 8.20
C THR A 122 -53.71 -18.39 8.11
N PHE A 123 -52.73 -17.67 8.67
CA PHE A 123 -52.62 -16.23 8.51
C PHE A 123 -51.50 -15.89 7.52
N ARG A 124 -51.80 -15.08 6.50
CA ARG A 124 -50.82 -14.60 5.54
C ARG A 124 -50.38 -13.19 5.91
N HIS A 125 -49.09 -13.01 6.14
CA HIS A 125 -48.48 -11.70 6.34
C HIS A 125 -48.40 -10.95 5.00
N ASP A 126 -49.45 -10.20 4.69
CA ASP A 126 -49.53 -9.38 3.47
C ASP A 126 -48.77 -8.06 3.67
N PRO A 127 -47.72 -7.76 2.87
CA PRO A 127 -46.95 -6.52 2.99
C PRO A 127 -47.79 -5.24 2.87
N SER A 128 -48.93 -5.27 2.18
CA SER A 128 -49.81 -4.10 2.04
C SER A 128 -50.50 -3.69 3.35
N THR A 129 -50.60 -4.61 4.32
CA THR A 129 -51.35 -4.39 5.56
C THR A 129 -50.56 -4.68 6.83
N THR A 130 -49.38 -5.32 6.73
CA THR A 130 -48.62 -5.78 7.91
C THR A 130 -47.23 -5.15 8.06
N THR A 131 -46.76 -4.38 7.08
CA THR A 131 -45.46 -3.68 7.15
C THR A 131 -45.43 -2.67 8.30
N GLY A 132 -44.37 -2.72 9.11
CA GLY A 132 -44.13 -1.82 10.24
C GLY A 132 -45.06 -1.99 11.44
N GLN A 133 -45.91 -3.03 11.46
CA GLN A 133 -46.90 -3.25 12.52
C GLN A 133 -46.73 -4.58 13.25
N CYS A 134 -45.58 -5.24 13.12
CA CYS A 134 -45.37 -6.58 13.65
C CYS A 134 -45.64 -6.67 15.17
N THR A 135 -45.29 -5.63 15.92
CA THR A 135 -45.41 -5.58 17.38
C THR A 135 -46.84 -5.51 17.90
N THR A 136 -47.83 -5.17 17.05
CA THR A 136 -49.24 -5.15 17.47
C THR A 136 -49.78 -6.56 17.72
N CYS A 137 -49.23 -7.56 17.03
CA CYS A 137 -49.59 -8.98 17.19
C CYS A 137 -48.47 -9.79 17.87
N HIS A 138 -47.19 -9.59 17.51
CA HIS A 138 -46.05 -10.30 18.10
C HIS A 138 -45.60 -9.65 19.41
N ASN A 139 -46.51 -9.62 20.39
CA ASN A 139 -46.34 -8.98 21.70
C ASN A 139 -46.14 -9.98 22.85
N GLY A 140 -46.07 -11.29 22.55
CA GLY A 140 -45.96 -12.35 23.55
C GLY A 140 -47.28 -12.77 24.20
N GLN A 141 -48.39 -12.11 23.86
CA GLN A 141 -49.75 -12.49 24.26
C GLN A 141 -50.57 -12.99 23.08
N THR A 142 -50.65 -12.20 22.01
CA THR A 142 -51.44 -12.50 20.80
C THR A 142 -50.70 -13.47 19.88
N ALA A 143 -49.40 -13.25 19.69
CA ALA A 143 -48.49 -14.15 19.01
C ALA A 143 -47.11 -14.07 19.67
N GLU A 144 -46.26 -15.07 19.43
CA GLU A 144 -44.91 -15.11 19.96
C GLU A 144 -44.14 -13.83 19.62
N GLY A 145 -43.60 -13.18 20.64
CA GLY A 145 -42.81 -11.96 20.49
C GLY A 145 -41.31 -12.23 20.41
N LYS A 146 -40.50 -11.26 20.87
CA LYS A 146 -39.04 -11.41 20.98
C LYS A 146 -38.69 -12.46 22.04
N PRO A 147 -37.90 -13.50 21.73
CA PRO A 147 -37.43 -14.45 22.73
C PRO A 147 -36.43 -13.80 23.70
N GLN A 148 -36.19 -14.42 24.86
CA GLN A 148 -35.33 -13.87 25.92
C GLN A 148 -33.89 -13.56 25.46
N ASN A 149 -33.37 -14.32 24.49
CA ASN A 149 -32.04 -14.15 23.91
C ASN A 149 -32.01 -13.22 22.68
N HIS A 150 -33.11 -12.53 22.38
CA HIS A 150 -33.17 -11.56 21.30
C HIS A 150 -32.33 -10.31 21.62
N ILE A 151 -31.73 -9.70 20.60
CA ILE A 151 -31.01 -8.42 20.76
C ILE A 151 -31.98 -7.32 21.22
N ALA A 152 -31.60 -6.52 22.22
CA ALA A 152 -32.43 -5.41 22.67
C ALA A 152 -32.59 -4.39 21.53
N THR A 153 -33.83 -4.18 21.06
CA THR A 153 -34.14 -3.23 19.99
C THR A 153 -35.58 -2.76 20.10
N THR A 154 -35.82 -1.50 19.78
CA THR A 154 -37.16 -0.90 19.64
C THR A 154 -37.62 -0.83 18.18
N GLN A 155 -36.77 -1.22 17.23
CA GLN A 155 -37.11 -1.21 15.81
C GLN A 155 -38.17 -2.26 15.46
N GLN A 156 -38.89 -1.99 14.37
CA GLN A 156 -39.86 -2.92 13.81
C GLN A 156 -39.17 -4.19 13.30
N CYS A 157 -39.84 -5.34 13.43
CA CYS A 157 -39.24 -6.64 13.18
C CYS A 157 -38.78 -6.80 11.72
N ASP A 158 -39.52 -6.22 10.78
CA ASP A 158 -39.26 -6.22 9.34
C ASP A 158 -38.00 -5.44 8.92
N THR A 159 -37.40 -4.68 9.84
CA THR A 159 -36.06 -4.10 9.64
C THR A 159 -34.96 -5.18 9.61
N CYS A 160 -35.17 -6.28 10.33
CA CYS A 160 -34.19 -7.35 10.49
C CYS A 160 -34.67 -8.69 9.90
N HIS A 161 -35.97 -8.97 9.96
CA HIS A 161 -36.57 -10.24 9.59
C HIS A 161 -37.40 -10.11 8.31
N LYS A 162 -37.35 -11.13 7.44
CA LYS A 162 -38.27 -11.22 6.31
C LYS A 162 -39.37 -12.23 6.63
N THR A 163 -40.62 -11.92 6.30
CA THR A 163 -41.75 -12.83 6.51
C THR A 163 -41.65 -14.10 5.66
N SER A 164 -40.94 -14.06 4.54
CA SER A 164 -40.64 -15.22 3.68
C SER A 164 -39.52 -16.12 4.22
N GLY A 165 -38.84 -15.71 5.28
CA GLY A 165 -37.67 -16.39 5.83
C GLY A 165 -37.19 -15.66 7.07
N TRP A 166 -37.78 -15.99 8.22
CA TRP A 166 -37.58 -15.25 9.47
C TRP A 166 -36.14 -15.32 9.99
N VAL A 167 -35.44 -16.41 9.67
CA VAL A 167 -34.04 -16.65 10.03
C VAL A 167 -33.28 -17.04 8.76
N PRO A 168 -32.06 -16.52 8.52
CA PRO A 168 -31.33 -15.56 9.37
C PRO A 168 -31.89 -14.14 9.29
N ALA A 169 -31.83 -13.43 10.42
CA ALA A 169 -32.05 -12.00 10.44
C ALA A 169 -30.89 -11.27 9.76
N THR A 170 -31.18 -10.24 8.97
CA THR A 170 -30.17 -9.36 8.40
C THR A 170 -29.94 -8.17 9.32
N PHE A 171 -28.68 -7.89 9.65
CA PHE A 171 -28.32 -6.74 10.47
C PHE A 171 -27.68 -5.63 9.64
N ARG A 172 -28.19 -4.41 9.77
CA ARG A 172 -27.67 -3.21 9.11
C ARG A 172 -26.60 -2.56 9.99
N HIS A 173 -25.34 -2.68 9.56
CA HIS A 173 -24.18 -2.11 10.26
C HIS A 173 -23.95 -0.63 9.95
N ASP A 174 -24.71 -0.07 9.00
CA ASP A 174 -24.62 1.33 8.53
C ASP A 174 -25.50 2.31 9.31
N LEU A 175 -26.26 1.81 10.29
CA LEU A 175 -27.10 2.65 11.13
C LEU A 175 -26.27 3.44 12.15
N ALA A 176 -26.64 4.70 12.40
CA ALA A 176 -25.94 5.59 13.33
C ALA A 176 -25.83 5.00 14.76
N ALA A 177 -26.86 4.26 15.20
CA ALA A 177 -26.87 3.59 16.51
C ALA A 177 -25.85 2.44 16.64
N VAL A 178 -25.29 1.96 15.53
CA VAL A 178 -24.30 0.86 15.50
C VAL A 178 -22.88 1.39 15.35
N THR A 179 -22.72 2.56 14.71
CA THR A 179 -21.42 3.18 14.45
C THR A 179 -20.69 3.46 15.77
N GLY A 180 -19.42 3.11 15.86
CA GLY A 180 -18.58 3.26 17.05
C GLY A 180 -18.89 2.29 18.20
N GLN A 181 -19.78 1.31 18.02
CA GLN A 181 -20.19 0.37 19.07
C GLN A 181 -20.03 -1.10 18.69
N CYS A 182 -19.21 -1.38 17.67
CA CYS A 182 -18.98 -2.72 17.12
C CYS A 182 -18.64 -3.77 18.20
N SER A 183 -17.79 -3.40 19.15
CA SER A 183 -17.28 -4.32 20.19
C SER A 183 -18.36 -4.77 21.20
N THR A 184 -19.49 -4.07 21.28
CA THR A 184 -20.61 -4.45 22.18
C THR A 184 -21.30 -5.74 21.73
N CYS A 185 -21.24 -6.04 20.43
CA CYS A 185 -21.80 -7.25 19.81
C CYS A 185 -20.69 -8.21 19.37
N HIS A 186 -19.61 -7.72 18.74
CA HIS A 186 -18.48 -8.53 18.29
C HIS A 186 -17.46 -8.79 19.41
N ASN A 187 -17.92 -9.44 20.47
CA ASN A 187 -17.15 -9.73 21.69
C ASN A 187 -16.75 -11.21 21.84
N GLY A 188 -17.03 -12.05 20.85
CA GLY A 188 -16.77 -13.49 20.89
C GLY A 188 -17.83 -14.32 21.62
N GLN A 189 -18.80 -13.67 22.27
CA GLN A 189 -19.96 -14.33 22.89
C GLN A 189 -21.24 -14.10 22.08
N LYS A 190 -21.58 -12.83 21.80
CA LYS A 190 -22.79 -12.45 21.07
C LYS A 190 -22.62 -12.59 19.55
N ALA A 191 -21.44 -12.24 19.05
CA ALA A 191 -21.03 -12.40 17.66
C ALA A 191 -19.52 -12.64 17.60
N THR A 192 -19.04 -13.10 16.44
CA THR A 192 -17.62 -13.33 16.19
C THR A 192 -16.80 -12.09 16.52
N GLY A 193 -15.87 -12.23 17.46
CA GLY A 193 -14.97 -11.16 17.87
C GLY A 193 -13.65 -11.15 17.08
N LYS A 194 -12.64 -10.51 17.65
CA LYS A 194 -11.28 -10.46 17.10
C LYS A 194 -10.65 -11.88 17.08
N PRO A 195 -10.12 -12.36 15.94
CA PRO A 195 -9.43 -13.65 15.90
C PRO A 195 -8.10 -13.58 16.66
N PRO A 196 -7.49 -14.73 17.05
CA PRO A 196 -6.26 -14.77 17.85
C PRO A 196 -5.06 -14.04 17.23
N ASN A 197 -5.01 -13.93 15.90
CA ASN A 197 -3.97 -13.24 15.14
C ASN A 197 -4.27 -11.76 14.88
N HIS A 198 -5.34 -11.21 15.46
CA HIS A 198 -5.68 -9.79 15.34
C HIS A 198 -4.69 -8.94 16.16
N LEU A 199 -4.36 -7.74 15.67
CA LEU A 199 -3.56 -6.77 16.43
C LEU A 199 -4.24 -6.42 17.76
N ALA A 200 -3.50 -6.46 18.86
CA ALA A 200 -4.04 -6.04 20.16
C ALA A 200 -4.41 -4.54 20.11
N THR A 201 -5.70 -4.25 20.23
CA THR A 201 -6.22 -2.87 20.23
C THR A 201 -7.53 -2.81 21.01
N THR A 202 -7.76 -1.70 21.70
CA THR A 202 -9.03 -1.37 22.38
C THR A 202 -9.92 -0.46 21.54
N GLN A 203 -9.42 0.04 20.40
CA GLN A 203 -10.18 0.90 19.51
C GLN A 203 -11.38 0.15 18.90
N GLN A 204 -12.42 0.92 18.56
CA GLN A 204 -13.58 0.42 17.85
C GLN A 204 -13.19 -0.03 16.43
N CYS A 205 -13.92 -1.01 15.92
CA CYS A 205 -13.55 -1.72 14.70
C CYS A 205 -13.59 -0.80 13.47
N ASP A 206 -14.54 0.12 13.42
CA ASP A 206 -14.77 1.09 12.34
C ASP A 206 -13.68 2.16 12.20
N THR A 207 -12.78 2.28 13.19
CA THR A 207 -11.55 3.06 13.06
C THR A 207 -10.60 2.45 12.02
N CYS A 208 -10.62 1.12 11.86
CA CYS A 208 -9.71 0.40 10.97
C CYS A 208 -10.45 -0.31 9.81
N HIS A 209 -11.67 -0.76 10.03
CA HIS A 209 -12.45 -1.57 9.09
C HIS A 209 -13.60 -0.76 8.50
N LYS A 210 -13.84 -0.93 7.20
CA LYS A 210 -15.08 -0.45 6.57
C LYS A 210 -16.15 -1.53 6.66
N ILE A 211 -17.37 -1.16 7.05
CA ILE A 211 -18.51 -2.09 7.15
C ILE A 211 -18.93 -2.67 5.79
N THR A 212 -18.61 -1.99 4.69
CA THR A 212 -18.88 -2.45 3.31
C THR A 212 -17.77 -3.32 2.73
N GLY A 213 -16.63 -3.43 3.41
CA GLY A 213 -15.44 -4.14 2.96
C GLY A 213 -14.47 -4.29 4.12
N TRP A 214 -14.65 -5.36 4.90
CA TRP A 214 -13.94 -5.55 6.16
C TRP A 214 -12.43 -5.73 6.00
N ILE A 215 -11.99 -6.20 4.83
CA ILE A 215 -10.58 -6.39 4.48
C ILE A 215 -10.32 -5.69 3.13
N PRO A 216 -9.22 -4.94 2.98
CA PRO A 216 -8.16 -4.71 3.97
C PRO A 216 -8.57 -3.71 5.06
N ALA A 217 -8.04 -3.91 6.27
CA ALA A 217 -8.09 -2.91 7.31
C ALA A 217 -7.13 -1.76 6.96
N SER A 218 -7.55 -0.53 7.20
CA SER A 218 -6.70 0.66 7.07
C SER A 218 -6.10 0.98 8.43
N PHE A 219 -4.77 1.07 8.50
CA PHE A 219 -4.06 1.48 9.72
C PHE A 219 -3.37 2.82 9.48
N ARG A 220 -3.72 3.82 10.29
CA ARG A 220 -3.06 5.13 10.27
C ARG A 220 -1.90 5.10 11.27
N HIS A 221 -0.69 5.30 10.76
CA HIS A 221 0.51 5.48 11.59
C HIS A 221 0.51 6.89 12.19
N ASP A 222 -0.27 7.07 13.26
CA ASP A 222 -0.35 8.34 13.99
C ASP A 222 0.91 8.55 14.85
N PRO A 223 1.74 9.57 14.55
CA PRO A 223 2.97 9.83 15.30
C PRO A 223 2.74 10.01 16.81
N ALA A 224 1.58 10.49 17.24
CA ALA A 224 1.26 10.66 18.66
C ALA A 224 1.08 9.33 19.41
N ILE A 225 0.76 8.25 18.68
CA ILE A 225 0.52 6.91 19.24
C ILE A 225 1.74 6.02 19.06
N VAL A 226 2.45 6.11 17.92
CA VAL A 226 3.49 5.13 17.53
C VAL A 226 4.93 5.63 17.61
N ALA A 227 5.18 6.88 18.05
CA ALA A 227 6.54 7.42 18.19
C ALA A 227 7.42 6.52 19.06
N GLY A 228 8.61 6.17 18.56
CA GLY A 228 9.61 5.35 19.23
C GLY A 228 9.24 3.87 19.42
N GLN A 229 8.11 3.39 18.86
CA GLN A 229 7.61 2.03 19.10
C GLN A 229 7.49 1.19 17.82
N CYS A 230 8.09 1.62 16.70
CA CYS A 230 7.97 0.95 15.40
C CYS A 230 8.37 -0.53 15.47
N SER A 231 9.44 -0.85 16.19
CA SER A 231 9.99 -2.21 16.29
C SER A 231 9.06 -3.21 17.02
N THR A 232 8.08 -2.73 17.79
CA THR A 232 7.10 -3.60 18.46
C THR A 232 6.15 -4.31 17.49
N CYS A 233 5.95 -3.72 16.31
CA CYS A 233 5.11 -4.23 15.23
C CYS A 233 5.94 -4.64 14.02
N HIS A 234 6.90 -3.83 13.59
CA HIS A 234 7.79 -4.10 12.44
C HIS A 234 8.98 -4.99 12.84
N ASN A 235 8.67 -6.19 13.33
CA ASN A 235 9.65 -7.17 13.82
C ASN A 235 9.86 -8.37 12.87
N GLY A 236 9.26 -8.35 11.69
CA GLY A 236 9.33 -9.45 10.72
C GLY A 236 8.32 -10.58 10.96
N GLN A 237 7.59 -10.57 12.08
CA GLN A 237 6.52 -11.52 12.38
C GLN A 237 5.14 -10.86 12.30
N LYS A 238 4.94 -9.74 13.01
CA LYS A 238 3.65 -9.02 13.04
C LYS A 238 3.47 -8.12 11.82
N ALA A 239 4.54 -7.47 11.40
CA ALA A 239 4.63 -6.67 10.18
C ALA A 239 6.05 -6.77 9.62
N THR A 240 6.21 -6.39 8.36
CA THR A 240 7.50 -6.36 7.66
C THR A 240 8.53 -5.58 8.48
N GLY A 241 9.62 -6.24 8.87
CA GLY A 241 10.73 -5.62 9.59
C GLY A 241 11.81 -5.07 8.67
N LYS A 242 13.02 -4.90 9.23
CA LYS A 242 14.21 -4.48 8.49
C LYS A 242 14.58 -5.54 7.42
N PRO A 243 14.72 -5.19 6.14
CA PRO A 243 15.19 -6.14 5.12
C PRO A 243 16.66 -6.49 5.33
N GLN A 244 17.14 -7.57 4.70
CA GLN A 244 18.51 -8.08 4.88
C GLN A 244 19.61 -7.07 4.52
N ASN A 245 19.33 -6.17 3.56
CA ASN A 245 20.24 -5.12 3.13
C ASN A 245 20.10 -3.81 3.93
N HIS A 246 19.33 -3.80 5.03
CA HIS A 246 19.22 -2.65 5.92
C HIS A 246 20.52 -2.43 6.70
N ILE A 247 20.88 -1.18 6.97
CA ILE A 247 22.02 -0.86 7.85
C ILE A 247 21.82 -1.45 9.25
N ALA A 248 22.86 -2.06 9.82
CA ALA A 248 22.77 -2.60 11.18
C ALA A 248 22.59 -1.46 12.19
N THR A 249 21.44 -1.39 12.83
CA THR A 249 21.12 -0.37 13.84
C THR A 249 20.12 -0.90 14.85
N THR A 250 20.30 -0.51 16.12
CA THR A 250 19.35 -0.75 17.22
C THR A 250 18.41 0.44 17.46
N GLN A 251 18.62 1.56 16.75
CA GLN A 251 17.77 2.73 16.86
C GLN A 251 16.34 2.44 16.35
N GLN A 252 15.39 3.18 16.90
CA GLN A 252 14.01 3.18 16.43
C GLN A 252 13.92 3.74 15.01
N CYS A 253 12.91 3.29 14.26
CA CYS A 253 12.83 3.53 12.82
C CYS A 253 12.57 5.00 12.49
N ASP A 254 11.82 5.70 13.34
CA ASP A 254 11.45 7.11 13.20
C ASP A 254 12.64 8.07 13.35
N SER A 255 13.78 7.61 13.86
CA SER A 255 15.05 8.34 13.80
C SER A 255 15.58 8.51 12.37
N CYS A 256 15.16 7.65 11.43
CA CYS A 256 15.63 7.69 10.04
C CYS A 256 14.49 7.78 9.01
N HIS A 257 13.32 7.25 9.32
CA HIS A 257 12.19 7.12 8.41
C HIS A 257 11.01 7.99 8.86
N LYS A 258 10.26 8.52 7.90
CA LYS A 258 8.99 9.20 8.18
C LYS A 258 7.81 8.28 7.84
N THR A 259 6.76 8.31 8.65
CA THR A 259 5.55 7.49 8.41
C THR A 259 4.77 7.93 7.16
N THR A 260 4.94 9.19 6.73
CA THR A 260 4.35 9.73 5.51
C THR A 260 5.14 9.40 4.24
N GLY A 261 6.36 8.89 4.38
CA GLY A 261 7.26 8.56 3.27
C GLY A 261 8.48 7.84 3.80
N TRP A 262 8.47 6.50 3.69
CA TRP A 262 9.51 5.65 4.29
C TRP A 262 10.88 5.82 3.63
N VAL A 263 10.90 6.25 2.37
CA VAL A 263 12.12 6.54 1.59
C VAL A 263 11.97 7.91 0.93
N PRO A 264 13.04 8.72 0.88
CA PRO A 264 14.39 8.43 1.38
C PRO A 264 14.47 8.48 2.92
N ALA A 265 15.36 7.65 3.47
CA ALA A 265 15.71 7.71 4.89
C ALA A 265 16.76 8.80 5.12
N THR A 266 16.66 9.52 6.23
CA THR A 266 17.67 10.50 6.65
C THR A 266 18.62 9.86 7.65
N TYR A 267 19.93 9.96 7.41
CA TYR A 267 20.96 9.52 8.34
C TYR A 267 21.85 10.69 8.71
N THR A 268 21.97 10.97 10.00
CA THR A 268 22.94 11.93 10.53
C THR A 268 24.24 11.19 10.81
N HIS A 269 25.32 11.57 10.13
CA HIS A 269 26.65 11.07 10.46
C HIS A 269 27.05 11.60 11.84
N ASP A 270 27.22 10.72 12.81
CA ASP A 270 27.73 11.07 14.13
C ASP A 270 29.27 11.08 14.15
N ALA A 271 29.86 11.60 15.22
CA ALA A 271 31.31 11.76 15.36
C ALA A 271 32.10 10.45 15.28
N SER A 272 31.49 9.30 15.59
CA SER A 272 32.14 7.98 15.49
C SER A 272 32.43 7.55 14.05
N ALA A 273 31.78 8.16 13.05
CA ALA A 273 32.02 7.87 11.63
C ALA A 273 33.25 8.57 11.05
N VAL A 274 33.85 9.52 11.78
CA VAL A 274 35.05 10.25 11.35
C VAL A 274 36.23 9.28 11.22
N GLY A 275 36.94 9.33 10.11
CA GLY A 275 38.08 8.46 9.79
C GLY A 275 37.71 7.01 9.44
N GLN A 276 36.43 6.65 9.39
CA GLN A 276 35.97 5.27 9.15
C GLN A 276 34.94 5.17 8.02
N CYS A 277 34.87 6.17 7.15
CA CYS A 277 33.85 6.28 6.10
C CYS A 277 33.82 5.03 5.20
N SER A 278 35.00 4.47 4.87
CA SER A 278 35.13 3.32 3.98
C SER A 278 34.54 2.02 4.54
N THR A 279 34.32 1.93 5.86
CA THR A 279 33.70 0.75 6.48
C THR A 279 32.23 0.61 6.09
N CYS A 280 31.55 1.73 5.81
CA CYS A 280 30.16 1.78 5.37
C CYS A 280 30.04 2.08 3.88
N HIS A 281 30.79 3.06 3.35
CA HIS A 281 30.78 3.46 1.95
C HIS A 281 31.70 2.59 1.08
N ASN A 282 31.39 1.29 1.03
CA ASN A 282 32.18 0.27 0.34
C ASN A 282 31.54 -0.26 -0.95
N GLY A 283 30.39 0.29 -1.37
CA GLY A 283 29.64 -0.15 -2.54
C GLY A 283 28.70 -1.33 -2.30
N GLN A 284 28.76 -1.97 -1.13
CA GLN A 284 27.82 -3.02 -0.71
C GLN A 284 26.81 -2.51 0.34
N ARG A 285 27.32 -1.89 1.42
CA ARG A 285 26.49 -1.37 2.52
C ARG A 285 25.92 0.01 2.21
N ALA A 286 26.73 0.89 1.63
CA ALA A 286 26.33 2.20 1.14
C ALA A 286 27.11 2.54 -0.13
N THR A 287 26.68 3.58 -0.83
CA THR A 287 27.34 4.07 -2.04
C THR A 287 28.82 4.29 -1.80
N GLY A 288 29.67 3.56 -2.53
CA GLY A 288 31.12 3.67 -2.45
C GLY A 288 31.70 4.66 -3.45
N LYS A 289 33.01 4.54 -3.70
CA LYS A 289 33.71 5.33 -4.72
C LYS A 289 33.16 4.99 -6.12
N PRO A 290 32.69 5.96 -6.92
CA PRO A 290 32.27 5.71 -8.29
C PRO A 290 33.47 5.33 -9.18
N GLN A 291 33.21 4.76 -10.36
CA GLN A 291 34.25 4.25 -11.26
C GLN A 291 35.27 5.33 -11.70
N ASN A 292 34.85 6.58 -11.77
CA ASN A 292 35.68 7.73 -12.13
C ASN A 292 36.36 8.40 -10.91
N HIS A 293 36.25 7.82 -9.71
CA HIS A 293 36.94 8.31 -8.52
C HIS A 293 38.46 8.14 -8.65
N LEU A 294 39.22 9.03 -8.02
CA LEU A 294 40.67 8.95 -7.99
C LEU A 294 41.13 7.71 -7.19
N MET A 295 42.17 7.01 -7.65
CA MET A 295 42.68 5.83 -6.94
C MET A 295 43.35 6.29 -5.64
N THR A 296 42.72 6.04 -4.50
CA THR A 296 43.24 6.41 -3.19
C THR A 296 42.79 5.41 -2.13
N THR A 297 43.68 5.12 -1.18
CA THR A 297 43.39 4.34 0.04
C THR A 297 43.08 5.24 1.23
N ALA A 298 43.23 6.57 1.11
CA ALA A 298 42.88 7.52 2.15
C ALA A 298 41.38 7.45 2.49
N GLN A 299 41.06 7.81 3.73
CA GLN A 299 39.69 7.95 4.20
C GLN A 299 39.02 9.16 3.55
N CYS A 300 37.70 9.08 3.37
CA CYS A 300 36.97 10.03 2.54
C CYS A 300 37.01 11.46 3.10
N ASP A 301 37.02 11.60 4.42
CA ASP A 301 37.08 12.86 5.16
C ASP A 301 38.40 13.63 4.98
N THR A 302 39.41 13.01 4.38
CA THR A 302 40.63 13.71 3.92
C THR A 302 40.32 14.68 2.78
N CYS A 303 39.33 14.36 1.94
CA CYS A 303 38.97 15.16 0.75
C CYS A 303 37.54 15.72 0.80
N HIS A 304 36.60 15.01 1.45
CA HIS A 304 35.18 15.31 1.46
C HIS A 304 34.70 15.78 2.83
N LYS A 305 33.66 16.62 2.85
CA LYS A 305 32.96 17.01 4.08
C LYS A 305 31.61 16.31 4.16
N THR A 306 31.18 15.95 5.37
CA THR A 306 29.87 15.32 5.61
C THR A 306 28.70 16.28 5.43
N THR A 307 28.92 17.59 5.58
CA THR A 307 27.92 18.65 5.37
C THR A 307 27.79 19.11 3.92
N GLY A 308 28.71 18.67 3.05
CA GLY A 308 28.77 19.04 1.64
C GLY A 308 29.81 18.19 0.93
N TRP A 309 29.36 17.11 0.29
CA TRP A 309 30.25 16.09 -0.29
C TRP A 309 31.08 16.61 -1.47
N ILE A 310 30.55 17.60 -2.20
CA ILE A 310 31.21 18.26 -3.34
C ILE A 310 31.18 19.76 -3.08
N PRO A 311 32.28 20.50 -3.37
CA PRO A 311 33.53 20.03 -3.96
C PRO A 311 34.43 19.26 -2.99
N ALA A 312 35.19 18.30 -3.52
CA ALA A 312 36.27 17.66 -2.78
C ALA A 312 37.52 18.53 -2.83
N THR A 313 38.29 18.57 -1.73
CA THR A 313 39.57 19.27 -1.69
C THR A 313 40.69 18.32 -2.11
N PHE A 314 41.49 18.71 -3.10
CA PHE A 314 42.67 17.95 -3.51
C PHE A 314 43.95 18.75 -3.22
N ARG A 315 44.87 18.14 -2.48
CA ARG A 315 46.12 18.75 -2.04
C ARG A 315 47.31 18.12 -2.78
N HIS A 316 47.93 18.88 -3.67
CA HIS A 316 49.08 18.43 -4.47
C HIS A 316 50.37 18.28 -3.63
N ASP A 317 50.41 18.88 -2.45
CA ASP A 317 51.57 18.87 -1.53
C ASP A 317 51.61 17.66 -0.60
N LEU A 318 50.46 17.04 -0.33
CA LEU A 318 50.35 15.83 0.51
C LEU A 318 50.40 14.54 -0.31
N ALA A 319 50.26 14.64 -1.63
CA ALA A 319 50.20 13.50 -2.51
C ALA A 319 51.63 13.14 -2.95
N THR A 320 52.06 11.91 -2.68
CA THR A 320 53.32 11.31 -3.15
C THR A 320 53.31 11.07 -4.67
N VAL A 321 52.83 12.04 -5.46
CA VAL A 321 52.61 11.97 -6.91
C VAL A 321 53.80 12.59 -7.63
N THR A 322 55.01 12.30 -7.15
CA THR A 322 56.25 12.63 -7.85
C THR A 322 56.34 11.75 -9.10
N GLY A 323 56.57 12.36 -10.26
CA GLY A 323 56.75 11.67 -11.54
C GLY A 323 55.49 11.06 -12.16
N GLN A 324 54.28 11.37 -11.66
CA GLN A 324 53.03 10.78 -12.16
C GLN A 324 51.95 11.80 -12.54
N CYS A 325 52.30 13.09 -12.70
CA CYS A 325 51.34 14.16 -12.99
C CYS A 325 50.48 13.85 -14.23
N ALA A 326 51.08 13.30 -15.28
CA ALA A 326 50.42 12.97 -16.54
C ALA A 326 49.32 11.90 -16.42
N THR A 327 49.33 11.07 -15.37
CA THR A 327 48.29 10.06 -15.14
C THR A 327 46.93 10.68 -14.81
N CYS A 328 46.93 11.87 -14.22
CA CYS A 328 45.73 12.64 -13.88
C CYS A 328 45.52 13.81 -14.85
N HIS A 329 46.57 14.56 -15.19
CA HIS A 329 46.54 15.68 -16.12
C HIS A 329 46.67 15.22 -17.58
N ASN A 330 45.69 14.44 -18.05
CA ASN A 330 45.65 13.86 -19.39
C ASN A 330 44.60 14.49 -20.32
N GLY A 331 43.92 15.56 -19.88
CA GLY A 331 42.86 16.23 -20.64
C GLY A 331 41.48 15.58 -20.52
N GLN A 332 41.37 14.39 -19.89
CA GLN A 332 40.09 13.75 -19.57
C GLN A 332 39.76 13.82 -18.08
N ARG A 333 40.71 13.45 -17.21
CA ARG A 333 40.50 13.41 -15.75
C ARG A 333 40.74 14.78 -15.09
N ALA A 334 41.77 15.48 -15.56
CA ALA A 334 42.08 16.85 -15.19
C ALA A 334 42.67 17.57 -16.40
N THR A 335 42.77 18.90 -16.31
CA THR A 335 43.36 19.75 -17.35
C THR A 335 44.74 19.21 -17.74
N GLY A 336 44.87 18.76 -18.99
CA GLY A 336 46.12 18.26 -19.53
C GLY A 336 47.02 19.38 -20.05
N LYS A 337 48.03 18.98 -20.82
CA LYS A 337 48.88 19.91 -21.57
C LYS A 337 48.00 20.72 -22.55
N PRO A 338 47.99 22.07 -22.51
CA PRO A 338 47.26 22.87 -23.49
C PRO A 338 47.81 22.65 -24.90
N GLN A 339 47.04 22.98 -25.94
CA GLN A 339 47.48 22.82 -27.34
C GLN A 339 48.76 23.60 -27.66
N SER A 340 49.00 24.72 -26.98
CA SER A 340 50.22 25.52 -27.08
C SER A 340 51.40 24.95 -26.29
N HIS A 341 51.22 23.82 -25.60
CA HIS A 341 52.28 23.18 -24.83
C HIS A 341 53.29 22.53 -25.77
N ILE A 342 54.56 22.76 -25.49
CA ILE A 342 55.69 22.14 -26.17
C ILE A 342 55.62 20.59 -26.15
N ALA A 343 55.98 19.93 -27.24
CA ALA A 343 55.99 18.47 -27.28
C ALA A 343 57.11 17.92 -26.35
N THR A 344 56.73 17.09 -25.38
CA THR A 344 57.67 16.47 -24.43
C THR A 344 57.11 15.18 -23.85
N THR A 345 57.99 14.19 -23.66
CA THR A 345 57.73 12.92 -22.96
C THR A 345 58.17 12.96 -21.49
N LEU A 346 58.83 14.04 -21.05
CA LEU A 346 59.24 14.23 -19.66
C LEU A 346 58.00 14.41 -18.76
N GLN A 347 58.14 14.03 -17.49
CA GLN A 347 57.11 14.27 -16.47
C GLN A 347 57.04 15.75 -16.12
N CYS A 348 55.85 16.22 -15.74
CA CYS A 348 55.58 17.65 -15.57
C CYS A 348 56.44 18.28 -14.48
N ASP A 349 56.74 17.54 -13.40
CA ASP A 349 57.56 17.96 -12.27
C ASP A 349 59.06 18.12 -12.61
N THR A 350 59.48 17.71 -13.81
CA THR A 350 60.80 18.06 -14.35
C THR A 350 60.91 19.55 -14.65
N CYS A 351 59.80 20.18 -15.05
CA CYS A 351 59.76 21.58 -15.48
C CYS A 351 58.88 22.47 -14.60
N HIS A 352 57.87 21.92 -13.93
CA HIS A 352 56.86 22.66 -13.18
C HIS A 352 56.95 22.37 -11.68
N LYS A 353 56.66 23.37 -10.85
CA LYS A 353 56.53 23.20 -9.40
C LYS A 353 55.06 23.30 -8.98
N ILE A 354 54.63 22.46 -8.06
CA ILE A 354 53.24 22.48 -7.54
C ILE A 354 52.90 23.77 -6.77
N THR A 355 53.91 24.47 -6.24
CA THR A 355 53.77 25.76 -5.55
C THR A 355 53.78 26.97 -6.49
N GLY A 356 54.06 26.75 -7.78
CA GLY A 356 54.15 27.79 -8.80
C GLY A 356 54.34 27.16 -10.17
N TRP A 357 53.22 26.87 -10.86
CA TRP A 357 53.24 26.11 -12.12
C TRP A 357 53.92 26.86 -13.26
N ILE A 358 53.88 28.19 -13.24
CA ILE A 358 54.50 29.09 -14.21
C ILE A 358 55.34 30.10 -13.42
N PRO A 359 56.57 30.44 -13.89
CA PRO A 359 57.24 29.92 -15.08
C PRO A 359 57.76 28.50 -14.89
N ALA A 360 57.78 27.73 -15.99
CA ALA A 360 58.47 26.44 -16.00
C ALA A 360 59.99 26.67 -15.97
N THR A 361 60.72 25.87 -15.20
CA THR A 361 62.17 25.97 -15.04
C THR A 361 62.83 24.66 -15.46
N TYR A 362 63.91 24.72 -16.25
CA TYR A 362 64.65 23.52 -16.65
C TYR A 362 65.95 23.40 -15.84
N PRO A 363 66.24 22.25 -15.20
CA PRO A 363 67.40 22.13 -14.31
C PRO A 363 68.79 22.15 -14.97
N SER A 364 68.95 21.76 -16.25
CA SER A 364 70.26 21.65 -16.92
C SER A 364 70.21 22.16 -18.37
N HIS A 365 70.66 23.40 -18.61
CA HIS A 365 71.02 23.90 -19.95
C HIS A 365 72.52 24.16 -19.98
N ASP A 366 73.30 23.08 -19.99
CA ASP A 366 74.76 23.17 -19.95
C ASP A 366 75.39 23.46 -21.33
N ASN A 367 74.62 23.34 -22.42
CA ASN A 367 75.09 23.70 -23.76
C ASN A 367 73.94 24.03 -24.76
N PRO A 368 73.79 25.27 -25.22
CA PRO A 368 74.49 26.48 -24.78
C PRO A 368 73.90 27.03 -23.48
N ARG A 369 74.76 27.49 -22.58
CA ARG A 369 74.37 28.21 -21.37
C ARG A 369 73.78 29.58 -21.77
N LEU A 370 72.50 29.82 -21.45
CA LEU A 370 71.79 31.06 -21.80
C LEU A 370 72.23 32.21 -20.87
N ILE A 371 73.25 32.96 -21.28
CA ILE A 371 73.80 34.10 -20.54
C ILE A 371 73.80 35.40 -21.37
N GLY A 372 73.96 36.54 -20.71
CA GLY A 372 73.97 37.85 -21.36
C GLY A 372 72.67 38.14 -22.13
N ALA A 373 72.78 38.58 -23.39
CA ALA A 373 71.64 38.85 -24.26
C ALA A 373 70.77 37.61 -24.58
N HIS A 374 71.28 36.40 -24.34
CA HIS A 374 70.54 35.15 -24.54
C HIS A 374 69.77 34.69 -23.29
N ALA A 375 70.02 35.28 -22.12
CA ALA A 375 69.34 34.95 -20.86
C ALA A 375 67.80 35.11 -20.89
N PRO A 376 67.21 36.11 -21.58
CA PRO A 376 65.75 36.23 -21.66
C PRO A 376 65.13 35.40 -22.79
N LEU A 377 65.91 34.61 -23.54
CA LEU A 377 65.35 33.81 -24.62
C LEU A 377 64.43 32.73 -24.07
N GLU A 378 63.20 32.73 -24.57
CA GLU A 378 62.25 31.67 -24.28
C GLU A 378 62.70 30.36 -24.93
N CYS A 379 62.41 29.23 -24.28
CA CYS A 379 62.85 27.92 -24.74
C CYS A 379 62.38 27.59 -26.18
N LYS A 380 61.24 28.15 -26.62
CA LYS A 380 60.69 28.01 -27.98
C LYS A 380 61.59 28.58 -29.08
N VAL A 381 62.50 29.49 -28.74
CA VAL A 381 63.48 30.06 -29.68
C VAL A 381 64.41 28.98 -30.22
N CYS A 382 64.76 28.00 -29.37
CA CYS A 382 65.62 26.87 -29.75
C CYS A 382 64.83 25.58 -30.00
N HIS A 383 63.76 25.34 -29.25
CA HIS A 383 62.97 24.10 -29.30
C HIS A 383 61.64 24.31 -30.02
N THR A 384 61.70 24.36 -31.36
CA THR A 384 60.52 24.64 -32.19
C THR A 384 59.60 23.43 -32.39
N GLN A 385 60.10 22.20 -32.26
CA GLN A 385 59.34 20.97 -32.51
C GLN A 385 59.23 20.03 -31.29
N SER A 386 60.32 19.81 -30.53
CA SER A 386 60.33 18.96 -29.33
C SER A 386 61.52 19.28 -28.41
N PHE A 387 61.40 18.96 -27.12
CA PHE A 387 62.51 18.94 -26.16
C PHE A 387 63.23 17.59 -26.06
N SER A 388 62.66 16.52 -26.61
CA SER A 388 63.22 15.17 -26.48
C SER A 388 64.38 14.87 -27.42
N THR A 389 64.68 15.75 -28.37
CA THR A 389 65.73 15.54 -29.38
C THR A 389 66.47 16.84 -29.65
N ALA A 390 67.79 16.74 -29.89
CA ALA A 390 68.68 17.88 -30.10
C ALA A 390 68.24 18.72 -31.31
N PHE A 391 68.13 20.04 -31.09
CA PHE A 391 68.06 21.14 -32.06
C PHE A 391 67.52 20.83 -33.48
N TYR A 392 66.27 21.18 -33.79
CA TYR A 392 65.78 21.15 -35.18
C TYR A 392 65.07 22.45 -35.55
N ARG A 393 65.50 23.05 -36.66
CA ARG A 393 64.73 23.95 -37.52
C ARG A 393 64.99 23.48 -38.95
N ASP A 394 63.94 23.34 -39.75
CA ASP A 394 64.00 22.90 -41.15
C ASP A 394 64.63 21.49 -41.39
N GLY A 395 64.61 20.60 -40.39
CA GLY A 395 65.10 19.22 -40.51
C GLY A 395 66.61 19.04 -40.28
N THR A 396 67.34 20.11 -39.97
CA THR A 396 68.79 20.07 -39.71
C THR A 396 69.11 20.18 -38.23
N GLN A 397 70.01 19.30 -37.76
CA GLN A 397 70.53 19.34 -36.39
C GLN A 397 71.49 20.54 -36.24
N TYR A 398 71.12 21.55 -35.45
CA TYR A 398 71.98 22.73 -35.25
C TYR A 398 72.97 22.52 -34.11
N GLY A 399 74.26 22.45 -34.47
CA GLY A 399 75.37 22.42 -33.52
C GLY A 399 76.18 23.72 -33.45
N SER A 400 75.78 24.80 -34.15
CA SER A 400 76.59 26.04 -34.20
C SER A 400 75.78 27.34 -34.33
N CYS A 401 76.31 28.40 -33.71
CA CYS A 401 75.79 29.77 -33.66
C CYS A 401 75.58 30.39 -35.05
N ALA A 402 76.42 29.96 -36.00
CA ALA A 402 76.40 30.34 -37.42
C ALA A 402 75.01 30.24 -38.05
N ASN A 403 74.18 29.30 -37.59
CA ASN A 403 72.88 29.04 -38.23
C ASN A 403 71.78 30.01 -37.79
N CYS A 404 71.84 30.55 -36.57
CA CYS A 404 70.90 31.59 -36.12
C CYS A 404 71.35 32.98 -36.58
N HIS A 405 72.67 33.22 -36.57
CA HIS A 405 73.26 34.51 -36.95
C HIS A 405 73.68 34.58 -38.43
N ALA A 406 73.34 33.59 -39.26
CA ALA A 406 73.71 33.57 -40.69
C ALA A 406 73.30 34.84 -41.44
N ARG A 407 72.18 35.47 -41.04
CA ARG A 407 71.68 36.73 -41.61
C ARG A 407 72.44 37.97 -41.10
N ASP A 408 73.01 37.87 -39.91
CA ASP A 408 73.83 38.92 -39.29
C ASP A 408 75.25 38.89 -39.86
N TYR A 409 75.67 37.74 -40.39
CA TYR A 409 76.89 37.59 -41.19
C TYR A 409 76.72 38.22 -42.57
N LYS A 410 77.14 39.49 -42.70
CA LYS A 410 77.44 40.10 -44.01
C LYS A 410 78.90 39.86 -44.35
N TYR A 411 79.22 39.53 -45.59
CA TYR A 411 80.59 39.58 -46.10
C TYR A 411 80.72 40.69 -47.17
N PRO A 412 81.71 41.58 -47.07
CA PRO A 412 82.62 41.76 -45.94
C PRO A 412 81.90 42.45 -44.76
N GLY A 413 81.90 41.81 -43.58
CA GLY A 413 81.15 42.26 -42.39
C GLY A 413 81.87 43.38 -41.62
N PRO A 414 81.47 43.73 -40.40
CA PRO A 414 82.30 44.53 -39.51
C PRO A 414 83.69 43.89 -39.31
N PRO A 415 84.77 44.65 -39.00
CA PRO A 415 86.12 44.10 -38.80
C PRO A 415 86.18 42.89 -37.87
N GLU A 416 85.30 42.89 -36.87
CA GLU A 416 85.10 41.86 -35.83
C GLU A 416 84.68 40.50 -36.40
N HIS A 417 84.11 40.48 -37.62
CA HIS A 417 83.67 39.29 -38.34
C HIS A 417 84.54 38.95 -39.56
N ARG A 418 85.54 39.78 -39.90
CA ARG A 418 86.38 39.62 -41.12
C ARG A 418 87.58 38.68 -40.93
N ASN A 419 87.94 38.35 -39.69
CA ASN A 419 89.19 37.61 -39.40
C ASN A 419 89.04 36.08 -39.34
N ALA A 420 87.89 35.54 -39.76
CA ALA A 420 87.54 34.14 -39.55
C ALA A 420 87.62 33.25 -40.81
N GLY A 421 87.98 33.80 -41.98
CA GLY A 421 88.26 33.00 -43.17
C GLY A 421 88.04 33.75 -44.50
N ALA A 422 88.58 33.22 -45.59
CA ALA A 422 88.53 33.85 -46.91
C ALA A 422 87.12 33.86 -47.54
N THR A 423 86.22 32.99 -47.06
CA THR A 423 84.83 32.90 -47.51
C THR A 423 83.85 32.96 -46.33
N LEU A 424 82.57 33.21 -46.62
CA LEU A 424 81.48 33.13 -45.63
C LEU A 424 81.45 31.73 -44.97
N ALA A 425 81.65 30.67 -45.75
CA ALA A 425 81.67 29.30 -45.24
C ALA A 425 82.84 29.03 -44.27
N ASP A 426 84.00 29.65 -44.49
CA ASP A 426 85.16 29.54 -43.59
C ASP A 426 84.92 30.34 -42.31
N SER A 427 84.38 31.55 -42.43
CA SER A 427 84.05 32.40 -41.28
C SER A 427 82.99 31.76 -40.35
N LEU A 428 81.98 31.09 -40.92
CA LEU A 428 80.96 30.37 -40.15
C LEU A 428 81.52 29.11 -39.46
N ARG A 429 82.56 28.48 -40.00
CA ARG A 429 83.23 27.32 -39.39
C ARG A 429 84.18 27.71 -38.26
N ALA A 430 84.94 28.79 -38.42
CA ALA A 430 85.88 29.26 -37.40
C ALA A 430 85.19 29.84 -36.15
N ASN A 431 83.98 30.41 -36.30
CA ASN A 431 83.18 30.98 -35.21
C ASN A 431 82.06 30.05 -34.72
N ALA A 432 82.28 28.72 -34.79
CA ALA A 432 81.27 27.73 -34.45
C ALA A 432 80.99 27.57 -32.93
N THR A 433 81.79 28.18 -32.04
CA THR A 433 81.66 28.06 -30.58
C THR A 433 81.40 29.41 -29.90
N CYS A 434 80.69 29.37 -28.77
CA CYS A 434 80.33 30.55 -27.97
C CYS A 434 81.57 31.40 -27.62
N SER A 435 82.66 30.76 -27.19
CA SER A 435 83.90 31.41 -26.79
C SER A 435 84.60 32.15 -27.93
N ASN A 436 84.47 31.68 -29.18
CA ASN A 436 85.16 32.28 -30.33
C ASN A 436 84.51 33.60 -30.77
N CYS A 437 83.18 33.74 -30.68
CA CYS A 437 82.50 35.01 -30.97
C CYS A 437 82.69 36.04 -29.84
N HIS A 438 82.66 35.63 -28.58
CA HIS A 438 82.69 36.58 -27.45
C HIS A 438 84.09 37.06 -27.04
N LYS A 439 85.17 36.40 -27.51
CA LYS A 439 86.56 36.86 -27.29
C LYS A 439 86.86 38.25 -27.87
N HIS A 440 86.10 38.71 -28.86
CA HIS A 440 86.32 40.01 -29.51
C HIS A 440 85.36 41.12 -29.05
N ALA A 441 84.22 40.76 -28.45
CA ALA A 441 83.22 41.72 -27.98
C ALA A 441 83.49 42.26 -26.55
N GLY A 442 84.70 42.05 -25.99
CA GLY A 442 85.08 42.58 -24.68
C GLY A 442 84.49 41.86 -23.47
N TYR A 443 83.80 40.73 -23.66
CA TYR A 443 83.31 39.91 -22.55
C TYR A 443 84.40 38.91 -22.14
N GLN A 444 85.16 39.27 -21.11
CA GLN A 444 86.07 38.33 -20.45
C GLN A 444 85.27 37.25 -19.70
N GLU A 445 85.82 36.04 -19.77
CA GLU A 445 85.29 34.75 -19.33
C GLU A 445 84.73 34.73 -17.89
N PHE A 446 83.60 34.02 -17.70
CA PHE A 446 83.25 33.31 -16.45
C PHE A 446 82.43 32.05 -16.73
#